data_AF-A0A661V5L3-F1
#
_entry.id   AF-A0A661V5L3-F1
#
_cell.length_a   1.000
_cell.length_b   1.000
_cell.length_c   1.000
_cell.angle_alpha   90.00
_cell.angle_beta   90.00
_cell.angle_gamma   90.00
#
_symmetry.space_group_name_H-M   'P 1'
#
loop_
_entity.id
_entity.type
_entity.pdbx_description
1 polymer ?
#
loop_
_entity_poly.entity_id
_entity_poly.type
_entity_poly.pdbx_seq_one_letter_code
_entity_poly.pdbx_strand_id
1 'polypeptide(L)'
;MFSTKAGAARLLIVVVVGLITLKVTVGWLTGSISVLAQAADSLLDLFAGIITFSAIRIVARPADAEHPYGHGKAEDIAGVAQGILIFITGGLIIYSAIVRIREGSVIELAEAGIAVMVVSIVVSIFLSRHLRRVSRATGSVALEANARNIAADVYSASAELVGLAVVRFSGLY
;
A
#
# COMPACT_ATOMS: atom_id res chain seq x y z
N MET A 1 16.17 -7.29 -14.36
CA MET A 1 15.63 -5.94 -14.65
C MET A 1 14.98 -5.26 -13.43
N PHE A 2 14.27 -5.98 -12.55
CA PHE A 2 13.59 -5.41 -11.36
C PHE A 2 14.41 -5.37 -10.06
N SER A 3 15.69 -5.73 -10.10
CA SER A 3 16.55 -5.77 -8.90
C SER A 3 17.22 -4.42 -8.59
N THR A 4 17.05 -3.41 -9.44
CA THR A 4 17.57 -2.05 -9.22
C THR A 4 16.55 -1.20 -8.47
N LYS A 5 16.99 -0.12 -7.78
CA LYS A 5 16.09 0.80 -7.07
C LYS A 5 14.94 1.29 -7.96
N ALA A 6 15.28 1.83 -9.14
CA ALA A 6 14.30 2.33 -10.10
C ALA A 6 13.40 1.23 -10.67
N GLY A 7 13.95 0.03 -10.90
CA GLY A 7 13.17 -1.13 -11.37
C GLY A 7 12.14 -1.58 -10.34
N ALA A 8 12.53 -1.65 -9.06
CA ALA A 8 11.65 -2.03 -7.96
C ALA A 8 10.54 -0.99 -7.72
N ALA A 9 10.86 0.32 -7.78
CA ALA A 9 9.87 1.38 -7.66
C ALA A 9 8.86 1.39 -8.82
N ARG A 10 9.30 1.10 -10.05
CA ARG A 10 8.38 0.94 -11.20
C ARG A 10 7.46 -0.27 -11.03
N LEU A 11 8.03 -1.40 -10.60
CA LEU A 11 7.25 -2.61 -10.34
C LEU A 11 6.17 -2.35 -9.28
N LEU A 12 6.53 -1.67 -8.19
CA LEU A 12 5.60 -1.21 -7.16
C LEU A 12 4.42 -0.45 -7.78
N ILE A 13 4.69 0.61 -8.55
CA ILE A 13 3.63 1.42 -9.17
C ILE A 13 2.73 0.58 -10.07
N VAL A 14 3.30 -0.25 -10.95
CA VAL A 14 2.52 -1.07 -11.88
C VAL A 14 1.63 -2.06 -11.14
N VAL A 15 2.18 -2.74 -10.11
CA VAL A 15 1.41 -3.72 -9.33
C VAL A 15 0.30 -3.04 -8.53
N VAL A 16 0.59 -1.92 -7.86
CA VAL A 16 -0.40 -1.20 -7.06
C VAL A 16 -1.52 -0.64 -7.95
N VAL A 17 -1.20 -0.07 -9.11
CA VAL A 17 -2.21 0.36 -10.10
C VAL A 17 -3.09 -0.81 -10.52
N GLY A 18 -2.49 -1.97 -10.84
CA GLY A 18 -3.24 -3.17 -11.21
C GLY A 18 -4.18 -3.65 -10.10
N LEU A 19 -3.72 -3.63 -8.84
CA LEU A 19 -4.54 -3.99 -7.68
C LEU A 19 -5.68 -2.99 -7.44
N ILE A 20 -5.43 -1.69 -7.58
CA ILE A 20 -6.47 -0.66 -7.49
C ILE A 20 -7.53 -0.91 -8.56
N THR A 21 -7.14 -1.09 -9.82
CA THR A 21 -8.10 -1.34 -10.90
C THR A 21 -8.95 -2.57 -10.61
N LEU A 22 -8.33 -3.67 -10.20
CA LEU A 22 -9.04 -4.90 -9.84
C LEU A 22 -10.04 -4.67 -8.69
N LYS A 23 -9.61 -4.04 -7.59
CA LYS A 23 -10.44 -3.76 -6.42
C LYS A 23 -11.58 -2.80 -6.74
N VAL A 24 -11.33 -1.72 -7.48
CA VAL A 24 -12.37 -0.76 -7.87
C VAL A 24 -13.41 -1.42 -8.77
N THR A 25 -12.98 -2.18 -9.78
CA THR A 25 -13.91 -2.87 -10.69
C THR A 25 -14.78 -3.86 -9.93
N VAL A 26 -14.19 -4.71 -9.09
CA VAL A 26 -14.98 -5.68 -8.34
C VAL A 26 -15.82 -5.02 -7.26
N GLY A 27 -15.27 -4.06 -6.50
CA GLY A 27 -16.01 -3.31 -5.48
C GLY A 27 -17.22 -2.58 -6.04
N TRP A 28 -17.11 -2.00 -7.25
CA TRP A 28 -18.24 -1.39 -7.94
C TRP A 28 -19.27 -2.42 -8.39
N LEU A 29 -18.84 -3.51 -9.04
CA LEU A 29 -19.74 -4.55 -9.55
C LEU A 29 -20.47 -5.28 -8.43
N THR A 30 -19.84 -5.47 -7.28
CA THR A 30 -20.42 -6.17 -6.14
C THR A 30 -21.09 -5.24 -5.13
N GLY A 31 -20.97 -3.91 -5.29
CA GLY A 31 -21.42 -2.93 -4.30
C GLY A 31 -20.70 -3.02 -2.95
N SER A 32 -19.52 -3.65 -2.88
CA SER A 32 -18.85 -3.90 -1.60
C SER A 32 -18.08 -2.67 -1.13
N ILE A 33 -18.62 -2.02 -0.10
CA ILE A 33 -18.01 -0.84 0.54
C ILE A 33 -16.62 -1.19 1.11
N SER A 34 -16.45 -2.39 1.64
CA SER A 34 -15.16 -2.87 2.16
C SER A 34 -14.08 -2.97 1.09
N VAL A 35 -14.40 -3.56 -0.07
CA VAL A 35 -13.45 -3.67 -1.18
C VAL A 35 -13.09 -2.28 -1.73
N LEU A 36 -14.07 -1.37 -1.79
CA LEU A 36 -13.84 0.02 -2.20
C LEU A 36 -12.97 0.79 -1.19
N ALA A 37 -13.16 0.58 0.12
CA ALA A 37 -12.29 1.15 1.15
C ALA A 37 -10.84 0.66 0.99
N GLN A 38 -10.64 -0.64 0.78
CA GLN A 38 -9.31 -1.19 0.50
C GLN A 38 -8.69 -0.69 -0.82
N ALA A 39 -9.51 -0.28 -1.78
CA ALA A 39 -9.02 0.36 -2.99
C ALA A 39 -8.52 1.78 -2.70
N ALA A 40 -9.20 2.50 -1.81
CA ALA A 40 -8.79 3.83 -1.36
C ALA A 40 -7.46 3.79 -0.60
N ASP A 41 -7.25 2.80 0.27
CA ASP A 41 -5.96 2.61 0.93
C ASP A 41 -4.83 2.36 -0.08
N SER A 42 -5.08 1.50 -1.08
CA SER A 42 -4.10 1.26 -2.16
C SER A 42 -3.82 2.48 -3.03
N LEU A 43 -4.70 3.50 -3.08
CA LEU A 43 -4.39 4.77 -3.73
C LEU A 43 -3.33 5.55 -2.94
N LEU A 44 -3.37 5.52 -1.61
CA LEU A 44 -2.34 6.15 -0.78
C LEU A 44 -0.98 5.46 -0.96
N ASP A 45 -0.97 4.13 -1.12
CA ASP A 45 0.24 3.39 -1.51
C ASP A 45 0.79 3.84 -2.86
N LEU A 46 -0.10 4.10 -3.83
CA LEU A 46 0.31 4.60 -5.14
C LEU A 46 0.99 5.97 -5.02
N PHE A 47 0.42 6.89 -4.23
CA PHE A 47 1.04 8.19 -3.95
C PHE A 47 2.42 8.03 -3.29
N ALA A 48 2.54 7.17 -2.28
CA ALA A 48 3.81 6.88 -1.62
C ALA A 48 4.85 6.28 -2.61
N GLY A 49 4.40 5.39 -3.50
CA GLY A 49 5.21 4.80 -4.57
C GLY A 49 5.70 5.83 -5.59
N ILE A 50 4.85 6.79 -5.98
CA ILE A 50 5.20 7.89 -6.89
C ILE A 50 6.24 8.82 -6.25
N ILE A 51 6.08 9.16 -4.96
CA ILE A 51 7.06 9.96 -4.21
C ILE A 51 8.42 9.26 -4.22
N THR A 52 8.43 7.96 -3.94
CA THR A 52 9.66 7.15 -3.96
C THR A 52 10.30 7.09 -5.34
N PHE A 53 9.52 6.85 -6.38
CA PHE A 53 10.03 6.79 -7.75
C PHE A 53 10.62 8.14 -8.18
N SER A 54 9.96 9.23 -7.82
CA SER A 54 10.43 10.60 -8.10
C SER A 54 11.73 10.90 -7.37
N ALA A 55 11.83 10.53 -6.08
CA ALA A 55 13.04 10.69 -5.29
C ALA A 55 14.22 9.91 -5.88
N ILE A 56 14.01 8.64 -6.27
CA ILE A 56 15.05 7.83 -6.93
C ILE A 56 15.52 8.48 -8.24
N ARG A 57 14.59 9.09 -9.00
CA ARG A 57 14.94 9.80 -10.24
C ARG A 57 15.73 11.09 -9.98
N ILE A 58 15.45 11.78 -8.87
CA ILE A 58 16.19 12.98 -8.46
C ILE A 58 17.60 12.60 -8.01
N VAL A 59 17.76 11.57 -7.19
CA VAL A 59 19.06 11.07 -6.71
C VAL A 59 19.96 10.60 -7.85
N ALA A 60 19.37 10.08 -8.95
CA ALA A 60 20.12 9.65 -10.12
C ALA A 60 20.72 10.81 -10.95
N ARG A 61 20.41 12.07 -10.63
CA ARG A 61 21.01 13.23 -11.31
C ARG A 61 22.43 13.48 -10.79
N PRO A 62 23.37 13.86 -11.68
CA PRO A 62 24.72 14.24 -11.26
C PRO A 62 24.69 15.51 -10.39
N ALA A 63 25.74 15.74 -9.62
CA ALA A 63 25.89 16.96 -8.83
C ALA A 63 25.86 18.21 -9.74
N ASP A 64 25.16 19.24 -9.29
CA ASP A 64 25.04 20.52 -9.99
C ASP A 64 25.57 21.67 -9.10
N ALA A 65 25.57 22.89 -9.64
CA ALA A 65 26.09 24.06 -8.94
C ALA A 65 25.26 24.41 -7.68
N GLU A 66 23.98 24.06 -7.66
CA GLU A 66 23.09 24.28 -6.50
C GLU A 66 23.26 23.19 -5.43
N HIS A 67 23.72 22.00 -5.83
CA HIS A 67 23.94 20.83 -4.96
C HIS A 67 25.33 20.21 -5.23
N PRO A 68 26.41 20.84 -4.73
CA PRO A 68 27.79 20.36 -4.93
C PRO A 68 28.05 18.96 -4.36
N TYR A 69 27.26 18.57 -3.35
CA TYR A 69 27.33 17.27 -2.69
C TYR A 69 26.37 16.22 -3.30
N GLY A 70 25.70 16.56 -4.41
CA GLY A 70 24.72 15.71 -5.08
C GLY A 70 23.34 15.70 -4.41
N HIS A 71 22.44 14.87 -4.94
CA HIS A 71 21.02 14.85 -4.54
C HIS A 71 20.64 13.68 -3.62
N GLY A 72 21.62 13.02 -2.98
CA GLY A 72 21.39 11.80 -2.17
C GLY A 72 20.34 11.97 -1.07
N LYS A 73 20.25 13.16 -0.46
CA LYS A 73 19.29 13.46 0.61
C LYS A 73 17.82 13.43 0.17
N ALA A 74 17.54 13.49 -1.14
CA ALA A 74 16.17 13.44 -1.64
C ALA A 74 15.46 12.12 -1.30
N GLU A 75 16.20 11.01 -1.19
CA GLU A 75 15.66 9.71 -0.79
C GLU A 75 15.27 9.67 0.69
N ASP A 76 16.07 10.31 1.55
CA ASP A 76 15.78 10.40 2.98
C ASP A 76 14.54 11.27 3.23
N ILE A 77 14.42 12.40 2.52
CA ILE A 77 13.23 13.27 2.57
C ILE A 77 11.99 12.50 2.12
N ALA A 78 12.10 11.69 1.07
CA ALA A 78 11.00 10.83 0.63
C ALA A 78 10.63 9.78 1.69
N GLY A 79 11.61 9.17 2.35
CA GLY A 79 11.36 8.25 3.46
C GLY A 79 10.62 8.91 4.64
N VAL A 80 10.99 10.15 4.99
CA VAL A 80 10.28 10.92 6.02
C VAL A 80 8.85 11.26 5.59
N ALA A 81 8.68 11.73 4.35
CA ALA A 81 7.35 12.03 3.80
C ALA A 81 6.43 10.80 3.83
N GLN A 82 6.98 9.63 3.52
CA GLN A 82 6.24 8.37 3.63
C GLN A 82 5.91 8.02 5.08
N GLY A 83 6.84 8.19 6.02
CA GLY A 83 6.56 7.98 7.44
C GLY A 83 5.38 8.81 7.92
N ILE A 84 5.29 10.08 7.49
CA ILE A 84 4.16 10.96 7.77
C ILE A 84 2.86 10.43 7.14
N LEU A 85 2.89 10.05 5.86
CA LEU A 85 1.72 9.48 5.18
C LEU A 85 1.20 8.21 5.87
N ILE A 86 2.10 7.31 6.28
CA ILE A 86 1.74 6.09 7.01
C ILE A 86 1.07 6.44 8.33
N PHE A 87 1.61 7.41 9.08
CA PHE A 87 1.04 7.84 10.35
C PHE A 87 -0.37 8.44 10.19
N ILE A 88 -0.56 9.29 9.18
CA ILE A 88 -1.86 9.88 8.83
C ILE A 88 -2.85 8.78 8.43
N THR A 89 -2.44 7.88 7.54
CA THR A 89 -3.30 6.80 7.01
C THR A 89 -3.72 5.86 8.14
N GLY A 90 -2.79 5.45 9.00
CA GLY A 90 -3.11 4.63 10.17
C GLY A 90 -4.09 5.33 11.12
N GLY A 91 -3.92 6.64 11.34
CA GLY A 91 -4.87 7.43 12.13
C GLY A 91 -6.28 7.48 11.51
N LEU A 92 -6.37 7.66 10.18
CA LEU A 92 -7.65 7.64 9.45
C LEU A 92 -8.33 6.28 9.51
N ILE A 93 -7.58 5.18 9.40
CA ILE A 93 -8.11 3.81 9.51
C ILE A 93 -8.64 3.56 10.93
N ILE A 94 -7.92 3.99 11.97
CA ILE A 94 -8.40 3.85 13.36
C ILE A 94 -9.68 4.67 13.58
N TYR A 95 -9.69 5.91 13.09
CA TYR A 95 -10.87 6.77 13.19
C TYR A 95 -12.08 6.17 12.48
N SER A 96 -11.92 5.70 11.23
CA SER A 96 -13.00 5.09 10.46
C SER A 96 -13.50 3.79 11.11
N ALA A 97 -12.60 2.98 11.68
CA ALA A 97 -12.98 1.79 12.44
C ALA A 97 -13.85 2.13 13.66
N ILE A 98 -13.49 3.16 14.44
CA ILE A 98 -14.29 3.61 15.60
C ILE A 98 -15.67 4.09 15.17
N VAL A 99 -15.76 4.87 14.10
CA VAL A 99 -17.03 5.36 13.56
C VAL A 99 -17.92 4.18 13.14
N ARG A 100 -17.38 3.22 12.38
CA ARG A 100 -18.12 2.04 11.92
C ARG A 100 -18.63 1.16 13.06
N ILE A 101 -17.84 1.00 14.13
CA ILE A 101 -18.26 0.28 15.33
C ILE A 101 -19.44 0.98 16.02
N ARG A 102 -19.47 2.33 16.04
CA ARG A 102 -20.57 3.10 16.66
C ARG A 102 -21.84 3.12 15.82
N GLU A 103 -21.70 3.21 14.50
CA GLU A 103 -22.83 3.28 13.57
C GLU A 103 -23.45 1.90 13.30
N GLY A 104 -22.78 0.81 13.68
CA GLY A 104 -23.27 -0.55 13.45
C GLY A 104 -23.31 -0.92 11.97
N SER A 105 -22.32 -0.47 11.19
CA SER A 105 -22.30 -0.71 9.74
C SER A 105 -22.11 -2.20 9.44
N VAL A 106 -23.03 -2.79 8.69
CA VAL A 106 -22.91 -4.18 8.20
C VAL A 106 -21.77 -4.24 7.19
N ILE A 107 -20.81 -5.14 7.42
CA ILE A 107 -19.73 -5.42 6.50
C ILE A 107 -20.28 -6.33 5.39
N GLU A 108 -20.74 -5.73 4.30
CA GLU A 108 -21.15 -6.49 3.11
C GLU A 108 -19.93 -6.76 2.21
N LEU A 109 -19.43 -7.98 2.28
CA LEU A 109 -18.57 -8.54 1.25
C LEU A 109 -19.33 -9.59 0.46
N ALA A 110 -19.51 -9.33 -0.83
CA ALA A 110 -19.86 -10.38 -1.77
C ALA A 110 -18.71 -11.41 -1.87
N GLU A 111 -19.04 -12.67 -2.14
CA GLU A 111 -18.07 -13.76 -2.39
C GLU A 111 -16.96 -13.35 -3.37
N ALA A 112 -17.30 -12.59 -4.41
CA ALA A 112 -16.34 -12.06 -5.38
C ALA A 112 -15.35 -11.04 -4.77
N GLY A 113 -15.78 -10.26 -3.76
CA GLY A 113 -14.91 -9.36 -3.02
C GLY A 113 -13.86 -10.10 -2.18
N ILE A 114 -14.25 -11.21 -1.56
CA ILE A 114 -13.33 -12.09 -0.82
C ILE A 114 -12.23 -12.62 -1.74
N ALA A 115 -12.60 -13.12 -2.93
CA ALA A 115 -11.63 -13.64 -3.89
C ALA A 115 -10.60 -12.57 -4.30
N VAL A 116 -11.04 -11.34 -4.57
CA VAL A 116 -10.14 -10.22 -4.91
C VAL A 116 -9.23 -9.82 -3.76
N MET A 117 -9.74 -9.83 -2.52
CA MET A 117 -8.92 -9.56 -1.34
C MET A 117 -7.81 -10.60 -1.18
N VAL A 118 -8.14 -11.90 -1.32
CA VAL A 118 -7.15 -12.97 -1.25
C VAL A 118 -6.07 -12.79 -2.32
N VAL A 119 -6.46 -12.52 -3.57
CA VAL A 119 -5.51 -12.23 -4.65
C VAL A 119 -4.64 -11.03 -4.31
N SER A 120 -5.23 -9.95 -3.79
CA SER A 120 -4.52 -8.74 -3.40
C SER A 120 -3.50 -9.01 -2.29
N ILE A 121 -3.87 -9.78 -1.26
CA ILE A 121 -2.98 -10.18 -0.18
C ILE A 121 -1.77 -10.95 -0.72
N VAL A 122 -2.01 -11.96 -1.56
CA VAL A 122 -0.94 -12.78 -2.14
C VAL A 122 0.03 -11.93 -2.95
N VAL A 123 -0.49 -11.07 -3.82
CA VAL A 123 0.33 -10.15 -4.64
C VAL A 123 1.12 -9.18 -3.75
N SER A 124 0.48 -8.56 -2.75
CA SER A 124 1.13 -7.64 -1.82
C SER A 124 2.22 -8.31 -0.99
N ILE A 125 2.04 -9.57 -0.58
CA ILE A 125 3.07 -10.36 0.09
C ILE A 125 4.31 -10.51 -0.80
N PHE A 126 4.13 -10.91 -2.06
CA PHE A 126 5.25 -11.06 -2.99
C PHE A 126 5.94 -9.73 -3.27
N LEU A 127 5.15 -8.67 -3.48
CA LEU A 127 5.65 -7.33 -3.73
C LEU A 127 6.46 -6.81 -2.53
N SER A 128 5.91 -6.88 -1.31
CA SER A 128 6.59 -6.45 -0.08
C SER A 128 7.92 -7.17 0.11
N ARG A 129 7.94 -8.51 -0.09
CA ARG A 129 9.19 -9.29 0.02
C ARG A 129 10.22 -8.88 -1.01
N HIS A 130 9.80 -8.63 -2.25
CA HIS A 130 10.70 -8.16 -3.31
C HIS A 130 11.26 -6.77 -2.98
N LEU A 131 10.40 -5.82 -2.59
CA LEU A 131 10.81 -4.47 -2.22
C LEU A 131 11.77 -4.48 -1.03
N ARG A 132 11.49 -5.28 0.00
CA ARG A 132 12.37 -5.43 1.18
C ARG A 132 13.73 -6.02 0.82
N ARG A 133 13.78 -6.95 -0.13
CA ARG A 133 15.05 -7.51 -0.62
C ARG A 133 15.87 -6.45 -1.35
N VAL A 134 15.24 -5.70 -2.26
CA VAL A 134 15.92 -4.64 -3.03
C VAL A 134 16.32 -3.47 -2.13
N SER A 135 15.48 -3.08 -1.16
CA SER A 135 15.79 -1.99 -0.25
C SER A 135 17.03 -2.30 0.58
N ARG A 136 17.14 -3.52 1.13
CA ARG A 136 18.33 -3.99 1.87
C ARG A 136 19.58 -4.06 1.01
N ALA A 137 19.45 -4.53 -0.23
CA ALA A 137 20.58 -4.63 -1.15
C ALA A 137 21.10 -3.26 -1.61
N THR A 138 20.26 -2.22 -1.56
CA THR A 138 20.57 -0.89 -2.12
C THR A 138 20.62 0.23 -1.06
N GLY A 139 20.40 -0.10 0.21
CA GLY A 139 20.32 0.87 1.31
C GLY A 139 19.21 1.92 1.15
N SER A 140 18.12 1.57 0.45
CA SER A 140 17.05 2.53 0.13
C SER A 140 16.04 2.66 1.26
N VAL A 141 16.04 3.80 1.95
CA VAL A 141 15.09 4.11 3.03
C VAL A 141 13.66 4.22 2.49
N ALA A 142 13.46 4.88 1.34
CA ALA A 142 12.15 5.05 0.72
C ALA A 142 11.54 3.72 0.21
N LEU A 143 12.35 2.82 -0.38
CA LEU A 143 11.86 1.49 -0.74
C LEU A 143 11.56 0.63 0.48
N GLU A 144 12.35 0.78 1.56
CA GLU A 144 12.08 0.06 2.80
C GLU A 144 10.77 0.52 3.45
N ALA A 145 10.49 1.82 3.46
CA ALA A 145 9.23 2.36 3.95
C ALA A 145 8.01 1.81 3.18
N ASN A 146 8.06 1.81 1.84
CA ASN A 146 7.00 1.15 1.04
C ASN A 146 6.86 -0.34 1.35
N ALA A 147 7.98 -1.06 1.46
CA ALA A 147 7.95 -2.50 1.73
C ALA A 147 7.26 -2.81 3.07
N ARG A 148 7.48 -1.96 4.07
CA ARG A 148 6.84 -2.06 5.39
C ARG A 148 5.37 -1.66 5.34
N ASN A 149 5.01 -0.60 4.59
CA ASN A 149 3.60 -0.21 4.45
C ASN A 149 2.76 -1.31 3.81
N ILE A 150 3.21 -1.84 2.67
CA ILE A 150 2.51 -2.93 1.96
C ILE A 150 2.43 -4.20 2.83
N ALA A 151 3.44 -4.44 3.69
CA ALA A 151 3.35 -5.52 4.67
C ALA A 151 2.27 -5.26 5.72
N ALA A 152 2.12 -4.01 6.19
CA ALA A 152 1.04 -3.62 7.09
C ALA A 152 -0.33 -3.83 6.44
N ASP A 153 -0.49 -3.46 5.16
CA ASP A 153 -1.75 -3.66 4.44
C ASP A 153 -2.12 -5.14 4.30
N VAL A 154 -1.14 -6.02 4.14
CA VAL A 154 -1.36 -7.48 4.17
C VAL A 154 -1.96 -7.91 5.51
N TYR A 155 -1.45 -7.40 6.63
CA TYR A 155 -1.99 -7.73 7.95
C TYR A 155 -3.39 -7.16 8.13
N SER A 156 -3.61 -5.91 7.75
CA SER A 156 -4.93 -5.25 7.81
C SER A 156 -5.97 -5.99 6.96
N ALA A 157 -5.64 -6.34 5.72
CA ALA A 157 -6.53 -7.08 4.84
C ALA A 157 -6.80 -8.51 5.32
N SER A 158 -5.80 -9.17 5.92
CA SER A 158 -5.97 -10.49 6.51
C SER A 158 -6.89 -10.42 7.74
N ALA A 159 -6.75 -9.39 8.57
CA ALA A 159 -7.62 -9.16 9.73
C ALA A 159 -9.07 -8.93 9.29
N GLU A 160 -9.29 -8.17 8.21
CA GLU A 160 -10.63 -7.95 7.64
C GLU A 160 -11.26 -9.27 7.14
N LEU A 161 -10.50 -10.12 6.44
CA LEU A 161 -10.99 -11.45 6.00
C LEU A 161 -11.36 -12.35 7.18
N VAL A 162 -10.53 -12.36 8.23
CA VAL A 162 -10.83 -13.14 9.46
C VAL A 162 -12.07 -12.58 10.15
N GLY A 163 -12.20 -11.26 10.26
CA GLY A 163 -13.38 -10.61 10.82
C GLY A 163 -14.66 -11.01 10.09
N LEU A 164 -14.63 -10.99 8.75
CA LEU A 164 -15.75 -11.45 7.93
C LEU A 164 -16.09 -12.93 8.17
N ALA A 165 -15.07 -13.80 8.22
CA ALA A 165 -15.29 -15.22 8.49
C ALA A 165 -15.98 -15.42 9.86
N VAL A 166 -15.54 -14.70 10.89
CA VAL A 166 -16.16 -14.73 12.22
C VAL A 166 -17.62 -14.29 12.17
N VAL A 167 -17.94 -13.18 11.49
CA VAL A 167 -19.32 -12.70 11.30
C VAL A 167 -20.17 -13.78 10.61
N ARG A 168 -19.63 -14.39 9.55
CA ARG A 168 -20.33 -15.41 8.76
C ARG A 168 -20.67 -16.68 9.54
N PHE A 169 -19.79 -17.11 10.46
CA PHE A 169 -20.00 -18.31 11.29
C PHE A 169 -20.75 -18.02 12.60
N SER A 170 -20.63 -16.82 13.15
CA SER A 170 -21.34 -16.42 14.39
C SER A 170 -22.80 -16.03 14.15
N GLY A 171 -23.18 -15.68 12.92
CA GLY A 171 -24.55 -15.29 12.58
C GLY A 171 -24.95 -13.93 13.15
N LEU A 172 -23.98 -13.12 13.56
CA LEU A 172 -24.18 -11.72 13.97
C LEU A 172 -24.44 -10.88 12.71
N TYR A 173 -25.71 -10.76 12.32
CA TYR A 173 -26.18 -9.79 11.32
C TYR A 173 -26.67 -8.53 12.02
#